data_AF-A0A4V2AFM6-F1
#
_entry.id   AF-A0A4V2AFM6-F1
#
_cell.length_a   1.000
_cell.length_b   1.000
_cell.length_c   1.000
_cell.angle_alpha   90.00
_cell.angle_beta   90.00
_cell.angle_gamma   90.00
#
_symmetry.space_group_name_H-M   'P 1'
#
loop_
_entity.id
_entity.type
_entity.pdbx_description
1 polymer ?
#
loop_
_entity_poly.entity_id
_entity_poly.type
_entity_poly.pdbx_seq_one_letter_code
_entity_poly.pdbx_strand_id
1 'polypeptide(L)' 'MFATIPVIRKAIEAKANFIIAHEPTFYNHQDDTDWLKNDKVYQYKAALLKDNNITVWRNHDYIHSHNPDG' A
#
# COMPACT_ATOMS: atom_id res chain seq x y z
N MET A 1 -9.83 -1.39 2.45
CA MET A 1 -8.79 -2.18 3.16
C MET A 1 -7.38 -1.70 2.83
N PHE A 2 -6.52 -1.53 3.86
CA PHE A 2 -5.23 -0.83 3.79
C PHE A 2 -4.01 -1.77 3.68
N ALA A 3 -2.93 -1.32 3.03
CA ALA A 3 -1.61 -1.97 3.05
C ALA A 3 -0.86 -1.68 4.36
N THR A 4 -1.29 -2.28 5.48
CA THR A 4 -0.67 -2.09 6.80
C THR A 4 0.67 -2.84 6.92
N ILE A 5 1.50 -2.51 7.92
CA ILE A 5 2.76 -3.23 8.18
C ILE A 5 2.53 -4.75 8.35
N PRO A 6 1.52 -5.23 9.09
CA PRO A 6 1.22 -6.67 9.15
C PRO A 6 0.91 -7.29 7.78
N VAL A 7 0.20 -6.60 6.89
CA VAL A 7 -0.08 -7.09 5.52
C VAL A 7 1.23 -7.19 4.72
N ILE A 8 2.10 -6.18 4.83
CA ILE A 8 3.41 -6.19 4.16
C ILE A 8 4.27 -7.35 4.66
N ARG A 9 4.32 -7.59 5.97
CA ARG A 9 5.05 -8.73 6.56
C ARG A 9 4.52 -10.07 6.07
N LYS A 10 3.20 -10.24 6.00
CA LYS A 10 2.59 -11.45 5.44
C LYS A 10 2.94 -11.63 3.96
N ALA A 11 3.01 -10.57 3.17
CA ALA A 11 3.45 -10.66 1.78
C ALA A 11 4.91 -11.13 1.68
N ILE A 12 5.80 -10.62 2.54
CA ILE A 12 7.21 -11.07 2.63
C ILE A 12 7.28 -12.56 2.98
N GLU A 13 6.55 -13.00 4.01
CA GLU A 13 6.47 -14.40 4.43
C GLU A 13 5.96 -15.32 3.30
N ALA A 14 4.97 -14.84 2.55
CA ALA A 14 4.40 -15.55 1.40
C ALA A 14 5.27 -15.46 0.13
N LYS A 15 6.42 -14.76 0.17
CA LYS A 15 7.26 -14.44 -1.00
C LYS A 15 6.49 -13.75 -2.13
N ALA A 16 5.44 -13.00 -1.77
CA ALA A 16 4.68 -12.19 -2.70
C ALA A 16 5.32 -10.80 -2.84
N ASN A 17 5.25 -10.25 -4.05
CA ASN A 17 5.82 -8.95 -4.40
C ASN A 17 4.75 -7.92 -4.84
N PHE A 18 3.47 -8.28 -4.78
CA PHE A 18 2.38 -7.41 -5.22
C PHE A 18 1.21 -7.44 -4.22
N ILE A 19 0.81 -6.26 -3.76
CA ILE A 19 -0.32 -6.05 -2.86
C ILE A 19 -1.35 -5.19 -3.57
N ILE A 20 -2.58 -5.70 -3.67
CA ILE A 20 -3.74 -4.93 -4.12
C ILE A 20 -4.46 -4.44 -2.87
N ALA A 21 -4.40 -3.14 -2.63
CA ALA A 21 -5.08 -2.50 -1.51
C ALA A 21 -6.28 -1.72 -2.05
N HIS A 22 -7.35 -1.67 -1.26
CA HIS A 22 -8.50 -0.86 -1.61
C HIS A 22 -8.28 0.61 -1.18
N GLU A 23 -7.63 0.85 -0.05
CA GLU A 23 -7.39 2.21 0.47
C GLU A 23 -5.99 2.75 0.15
N PRO A 24 -5.77 4.08 0.21
CA PRO A 24 -4.47 4.71 0.02
C PRO A 24 -3.39 4.16 0.96
N THR A 25 -2.15 4.21 0.51
CA THR A 25 -1.02 3.67 1.28
C THR A 25 -0.62 4.60 2.42
N PHE A 26 -0.78 5.92 2.26
CA PHE A 26 -0.32 6.94 3.20
C PHE A 26 -1.38 7.99 3.62
N TYR A 27 -2.67 7.61 3.64
CA TYR A 27 -3.77 8.41 4.22
C TYR A 27 -3.91 9.86 3.70
N ASN A 28 -3.71 10.11 2.41
CA ASN A 28 -3.92 11.44 1.85
C ASN A 28 -4.61 11.49 0.48
N HIS A 29 -5.34 10.42 0.11
CA HIS A 29 -6.11 10.25 -1.13
C HIS A 29 -5.28 10.27 -2.44
N GLN A 30 -4.37 11.23 -2.59
CA GLN A 30 -3.50 11.42 -3.75
C GLN A 30 -2.17 10.64 -3.66
N ASP A 31 -1.91 9.95 -2.54
CA ASP A 31 -0.63 9.29 -2.24
C ASP A 31 0.60 10.23 -2.37
N ASP A 32 0.42 11.53 -2.15
CA ASP A 32 1.51 12.52 -2.11
C ASP A 32 2.40 12.28 -0.86
N THR A 33 3.70 12.14 -1.05
CA THR A 33 4.62 11.80 0.03
C THR A 33 5.57 12.93 0.42
N ASP A 34 5.51 14.09 -0.23
CA ASP A 34 6.50 15.15 -0.04
C ASP A 34 6.47 15.71 1.39
N TRP A 35 5.27 15.84 1.96
CA TRP A 35 5.07 16.27 3.36
C TRP A 35 5.46 15.20 4.38
N LEU A 36 5.58 13.93 3.96
CA LEU A 36 5.96 12.79 4.80
C LEU A 36 7.46 12.46 4.74
N LYS A 37 8.25 13.13 3.90
CA LYS A 37 9.65 12.78 3.64
C LYS A 37 10.53 12.62 4.89
N ASN A 38 10.22 13.37 5.96
CA ASN A 38 10.96 13.35 7.23
C ASN A 38 10.23 12.57 8.34
N ASP A 39 9.05 12.02 8.05
CA ASP A 39 8.30 11.21 9.00
C ASP A 39 8.91 9.81 9.09
N LYS A 40 9.22 9.38 10.32
CA LYS A 40 9.91 8.11 10.57
C LYS A 40 9.02 6.90 10.23
N VAL A 41 7.70 7.02 10.38
CA VAL A 41 6.75 5.93 10.10
C VAL A 41 6.62 5.74 8.59
N TYR A 42 6.52 6.85 7.84
CA TYR A 42 6.56 6.83 6.38
C TYR A 42 7.87 6.20 5.87
N GLN A 43 9.01 6.70 6.32
CA GLN A 43 10.33 6.20 5.89
C GLN A 43 10.47 4.71 6.16
N TYR A 44 10.04 4.25 7.35
CA TYR A 44 10.07 2.83 7.71
C TYR A 44 9.22 1.98 6.76
N LYS A 45 7.97 2.38 6.50
CA LYS A 45 7.06 1.63 5.63
C LYS A 45 7.54 1.63 4.17
N ALA A 46 8.02 2.77 3.68
CA ALA A 46 8.56 2.91 2.33
C ALA A 46 9.83 2.06 2.14
N ALA A 47 10.75 2.07 3.11
CA ALA A 47 11.93 1.21 3.09
C ALA A 47 11.55 -0.27 3.11
N LEU A 48 10.61 -0.67 3.98
CA LEU A 48 10.16 -2.07 4.06
C LEU A 48 9.62 -2.59 2.72
N LEU A 49 8.83 -1.77 2.00
CA LEU A 49 8.34 -2.11 0.66
C LEU A 49 9.48 -2.20 -0.35
N LYS A 50 10.37 -1.19 -0.37
CA LYS A 50 11.49 -1.10 -1.30
C LYS A 50 12.49 -2.24 -1.13
N ASP A 51 12.93 -2.51 0.09
CA ASP A 51 13.95 -3.53 0.41
C ASP A 51 13.46 -4.95 0.09
N ASN A 52 12.15 -5.16 0.05
CA ASN A 52 11.53 -6.45 -0.26
C ASN A 52 10.95 -6.51 -1.68
N ASN A 53 11.18 -5.50 -2.52
CA ASN A 53 10.66 -5.41 -3.89
C ASN A 53 9.13 -5.56 -3.98
N ILE A 54 8.39 -4.98 -3.03
CA ILE A 54 6.93 -5.06 -2.99
C ILE A 54 6.31 -3.81 -3.62
N THR A 55 5.41 -4.03 -4.57
CA THR A 55 4.56 -2.97 -5.15
C THR A 55 3.17 -3.00 -4.51
N VAL A 56 2.64 -1.83 -4.16
CA VAL A 56 1.26 -1.66 -3.70
C VAL A 56 0.46 -0.95 -4.79
N TRP A 57 -0.65 -1.53 -5.20
CA TRP A 57 -1.61 -0.89 -6.12
C TRP A 57 -2.91 -0.58 -5.37
N ARG A 58 -3.28 0.71 -5.35
CA ARG A 58 -4.59 1.18 -4.88
C ARG A 58 -5.64 0.89 -5.95
N ASN A 59 -6.49 -0.09 -5.71
CA ASN A 59 -7.67 -0.41 -6.50
C ASN A 59 -8.94 -0.01 -5.74
N HIS A 60 -9.20 1.29 -5.66
CA HIS A 60 -10.36 1.84 -4.94
C HIS A 60 -11.53 2.14 -5.90
N ASP A 61 -11.35 3.07 -6.84
CA ASP A 61 -12.47 3.57 -7.63
C ASP A 61 -12.84 2.61 -8.77
N TYR A 62 -11.86 1.88 -9.29
CA TYR A 62 -12.07 0.92 -10.37
C TYR A 62 -12.92 -0.28 -9.92
N ILE A 63 -12.70 -0.83 -8.72
CA ILE A 63 -13.51 -1.97 -8.25
C ILE A 63 -14.99 -1.61 -8.11
N HIS A 64 -15.29 -0.37 -7.67
CA HIS A 64 -16.66 0.16 -7.56
C HIS A 64 -17.34 0.47 -8.90
N SER A 65 -16.61 0.38 -10.01
CA SER A 65 -17.19 0.52 -11.36
C SER A 65 -17.80 -0.79 -11.90
N HIS A 66 -17.62 -1.91 -11.20
CA HIS A 66 -18.12 -3.22 -11.61
C HIS A 66 -19.53 -3.52 -11.08
N ASN A 67 -20.23 -4.46 -11.74
CA ASN A 67 -21.54 -4.97 -11.31
C ASN A 67 -21.55 -6.51 -11.36
N PRO A 68 -21.74 -7.23 -10.24
CA PRO A 68 -21.93 -6.69 -8.88
C PRO A 68 -20.71 -5.90 -8.40
N ASP A 69 -20.94 -4.95 -7.49
CA ASP A 69 -19.87 -4.23 -6.80
C ASP A 69 -18.93 -5.24 -6.11
N GLY A 70 -17.63 -4.95 -6.13
CA GLY A 70 -16.56 -5.89 -5.78
C GLY A 70 -16.00 -5.75 -4.37
#